data_AF-A0AA45RSL9-F1
#
_entry.id   AF-A0AA45RSL9-F1
#
_cell.length_a   1.000
_cell.length_b   1.000
_cell.length_c   1.000
_cell.angle_alpha   90.00
_cell.angle_beta   90.00
_cell.angle_gamma   90.00
#
_symmetry.space_group_name_H-M   'P 1'
#
loop_
_entity.id
_entity.type
_entity.pdbx_description
1 polymer ?
#
loop_
_entity_poly.entity_id
_entity_poly.type
_entity_poly.pdbx_seq_one_letter_code
_entity_poly.pdbx_strand_id
1 'polypeptide(L)' 'MLQHTAIGPDNAGHYKVTYKTPGCDVPTVVCAGMRTHGAAEAEAERLNNAQLVREKILQADALARGLYGVYPDLEQAAA' A
#
# COMPACT_ATOMS: atom_id res chain seq x y z
N MET A 1 0.74 0.72 5.97
CA MET A 1 0.26 1.08 4.63
C MET A 1 1.03 0.29 3.59
N LEU A 2 0.35 -0.37 2.65
CA LEU A 2 1.01 -1.03 1.52
C LEU A 2 1.44 0.04 0.52
N GLN A 3 2.60 -0.15 -0.09
CA GLN A 3 3.13 0.78 -1.08
C GLN A 3 3.19 0.09 -2.44
N HIS A 4 2.35 0.56 -3.36
CA HIS A 4 2.31 0.12 -4.73
C HIS A 4 3.42 0.80 -5.52
N THR A 5 4.11 0.02 -6.35
CA THR A 5 5.24 0.44 -7.17
C THR A 5 5.13 -0.22 -8.55
N ALA A 6 5.50 0.52 -9.59
CA ALA A 6 5.62 0.00 -10.93
C ALA A 6 6.90 -0.85 -11.04
N ILE A 7 6.81 -2.00 -11.69
CA ILE A 7 7.94 -2.88 -12.01
C ILE A 7 7.86 -3.37 -13.45
N GLY A 8 8.99 -3.73 -14.02
CA GLY A 8 9.11 -4.26 -15.38
C GLY A 8 10.08 -3.44 -16.24
N PRO A 9 10.04 -3.63 -17.58
CA PRO A 9 9.16 -4.55 -18.29
C PRO A 9 9.54 -6.02 -18.06
N ASP A 10 8.58 -6.93 -18.22
CA ASP A 10 8.83 -8.37 -18.29
C ASP A 10 9.29 -8.81 -19.70
N ASN A 11 9.52 -10.11 -19.89
CA ASN A 11 9.96 -10.67 -21.18
C ASN A 11 8.97 -10.43 -22.34
N ALA A 12 7.71 -10.08 -22.04
CA ALA A 12 6.71 -9.72 -23.04
C ALA A 12 6.59 -8.20 -23.26
N GLY A 13 7.45 -7.40 -22.61
CA GLY A 13 7.43 -5.95 -22.70
C GLY A 13 6.37 -5.28 -21.81
N HIS A 14 5.80 -6.01 -20.84
CA HIS A 14 4.73 -5.50 -20.00
C HIS A 14 5.21 -5.03 -18.63
N TYR A 15 4.64 -3.92 -18.19
CA TYR A 15 4.80 -3.39 -16.84
C TYR A 15 3.68 -3.89 -15.92
N LYS A 16 3.99 -3.94 -14.63
CA LYS A 16 3.12 -4.45 -13.57
C LYS A 16 3.18 -3.51 -12.37
N VAL A 17 2.13 -3.50 -11.57
CA VAL A 17 2.09 -2.81 -10.30
C VAL A 17 2.14 -3.84 -9.18
N THR A 18 3.07 -3.67 -8.26
CA THR A 18 3.29 -4.58 -7.14
C THR A 18 3.42 -3.85 -5.82
N TYR A 19 3.20 -4.58 -4.73
CA TYR A 19 3.57 -4.13 -3.39
C TYR A 19 4.29 -5.25 -2.63
N LYS A 20 5.08 -4.87 -1.63
CA LYS A 20 5.71 -5.83 -0.72
C LYS A 20 4.70 -6.30 0.32
N THR A 21 4.48 -7.60 0.40
CA THR A 21 3.63 -8.21 1.43
C THR A 21 4.46 -8.43 2.69
N PRO A 22 4.08 -7.87 3.85
CA PRO A 22 4.82 -8.09 5.09
C PRO A 22 4.93 -9.59 5.43
N GLY A 23 6.12 -10.06 5.77
CA GLY A 23 6.37 -11.47 6.08
C GLY A 23 6.45 -12.40 4.86
N CYS A 24 6.40 -11.87 3.64
CA CYS A 24 6.61 -12.62 2.41
C CYS A 24 7.71 -11.97 1.57
N ASP A 25 8.67 -12.76 1.11
CA ASP A 25 9.76 -12.26 0.27
C ASP A 25 9.34 -12.07 -1.19
N VAL A 26 8.17 -12.60 -1.57
CA VAL A 26 7.62 -12.46 -2.92
C VAL A 26 6.65 -11.29 -2.97
N PRO A 27 6.86 -10.29 -3.84
CA PRO A 27 5.93 -9.17 -3.97
C PRO A 27 4.60 -9.63 -4.58
N THR A 28 3.51 -9.03 -4.13
CA THR A 28 2.18 -9.30 -4.68
C THR A 28 1.93 -8.41 -5.89
N VAL A 29 1.47 -9.02 -6.98
CA VAL A 29 1.06 -8.32 -8.20
C VAL A 29 -0.41 -7.94 -8.11
N VAL A 30 -0.71 -6.66 -8.29
CA VAL A 30 -2.08 -6.11 -8.24
C VAL A 30 -2.63 -5.86 -9.64
N CYS A 31 -1.78 -5.32 -10.52
CA CYS A 31 -2.12 -5.05 -11.91
C CYS A 31 -0.97 -5.50 -12.81
N ALA A 32 -1.28 -6.01 -14.00
CA ALA A 32 -0.28 -6.46 -14.98
C ALA A 32 -0.75 -6.17 -16.41
N GLY A 33 0.18 -6.26 -17.37
CA GLY A 33 -0.14 -6.11 -18.80
C GLY A 33 -0.10 -4.66 -19.31
N MET A 34 0.45 -3.73 -18.54
CA MET A 34 0.57 -2.34 -18.96
C MET A 34 1.66 -2.19 -20.02
N ARG A 35 1.41 -1.39 -21.05
CA ARG A 35 2.34 -1.22 -22.19
C ARG A 35 3.43 -0.17 -21.94
N THR A 36 3.24 0.70 -20.96
CA THR A 36 4.19 1.79 -20.65
C THR A 36 4.44 1.85 -19.15
N HIS A 37 5.65 2.28 -18.79
CA HIS A 37 6.02 2.51 -17.39
C HIS A 37 5.14 3.58 -16.75
N GLY A 38 4.89 4.69 -17.45
CA GLY A 38 4.06 5.79 -16.93
C GLY A 38 2.61 5.37 -16.65
N ALA A 39 2.04 4.44 -17.42
CA ALA A 39 0.71 3.90 -17.10
C ALA A 39 0.73 3.06 -15.82
N ALA A 40 1.81 2.32 -15.57
CA ALA A 40 1.99 1.57 -14.34
C ALA A 40 2.27 2.47 -13.13
N GLU A 41 3.04 3.54 -13.29
CA GLU A 41 3.26 4.53 -12.24
C GLU A 41 1.98 5.27 -11.86
N ALA A 42 1.22 5.73 -12.85
CA ALA A 42 -0.06 6.40 -12.62
C ALA A 42 -1.05 5.48 -11.88
N GLU A 43 -1.09 4.18 -12.24
CA GLU A 43 -1.93 3.22 -11.55
C GLU A 43 -1.44 2.93 -10.12
N ALA A 44 -0.12 2.82 -9.91
CA ALA A 44 0.47 2.66 -8.59
C ALA A 44 0.12 3.86 -7.69
N GLU A 45 0.24 5.08 -8.19
CA GLU A 45 -0.14 6.30 -7.48
C GLU A 45 -1.64 6.32 -7.15
N ARG A 46 -2.50 5.99 -8.13
CA ARG A 46 -3.95 5.89 -7.92
C ARG A 46 -4.29 4.91 -6.81
N LEU A 47 -3.66 3.73 -6.78
CA LEU A 47 -3.86 2.72 -5.75
C LEU A 47 -3.37 3.17 -4.37
N ASN A 48 -2.20 3.81 -4.30
CA ASN A 48 -1.68 4.39 -3.07
C ASN A 48 -2.62 5.46 -2.49
N ASN A 49 -3.12 6.36 -3.33
CA ASN A 49 -4.07 7.39 -2.91
C ASN A 49 -5.39 6.79 -2.41
N ALA A 50 -5.93 5.79 -3.12
CA ALA A 50 -7.14 5.09 -2.70
C ALA A 50 -6.95 4.40 -1.33
N GLN A 51 -5.79 3.79 -1.10
CA GLN A 51 -5.47 3.16 0.17
C GLN A 51 -5.35 4.18 1.30
N LEU A 52 -4.68 5.31 1.08
CA LEU A 52 -4.56 6.38 2.06
C LEU A 52 -5.94 6.92 2.49
N VAL A 53 -6.84 7.13 1.52
CA VAL A 53 -8.22 7.56 1.82
C VAL A 53 -8.96 6.51 2.66
N ARG A 54 -8.85 5.23 2.29
CA ARG A 54 -9.48 4.14 3.06
C ARG A 54 -8.94 4.05 4.48
N GLU A 55 -7.63 4.16 4.65
CA GLU A 55 -6.97 4.14 5.98
C GLU A 55 -7.45 5.32 6.85
N LYS A 56 -7.55 6.52 6.28
CA LYS A 56 -8.11 7.69 7.00
C LYS A 56 -9.55 7.47 7.44
N ILE A 57 -10.39 6.87 6.59
CA ILE A 57 -11.79 6.56 6.92
C ILE A 57 -11.84 5.54 8.07
N LEU A 58 -11.03 4.48 8.00
CA LEU A 58 -10.97 3.47 9.05
C LEU A 58 -10.47 4.04 10.38
N GLN A 59 -9.47 4.92 10.35
CA GLN A 59 -8.98 5.62 11.54
C GLN A 59 -10.05 6.52 12.15
N ALA A 60 -10.78 7.28 11.32
CA ALA A 60 -11.88 8.12 11.78
C ALA A 60 -13.03 7.30 12.39
N ASP A 61 -13.40 6.17 11.77
CA ASP A 61 -14.41 5.24 12.32
C ASP A 61 -13.95 4.60 13.63
N ALA A 62 -12.69 4.19 13.72
CA ALA A 62 -12.11 3.65 14.95
C ALA A 62 -12.14 4.68 16.10
N LEU A 63 -11.79 5.94 15.81
CA LEU A 63 -11.90 7.05 16.76
C LEU A 63 -13.36 7.28 17.20
N ALA A 64 -14.29 7.33 16.25
CA ALA A 64 -15.71 7.53 16.53
C ALA A 64 -16.31 6.42 17.40
N ARG A 65 -15.82 5.19 17.26
CA ARG A 65 -16.23 4.03 18.07
C ARG A 65 -15.51 3.92 19.41
N GLY A 66 -14.60 4.84 19.72
CA GLY A 66 -13.76 4.75 20.93
C GLY A 66 -12.84 3.54 20.94
N LEU A 67 -12.54 2.95 19.77
CA LEU A 67 -11.64 1.81 19.61
C LEU A 67 -10.15 2.23 19.58
N TYR A 68 -9.88 3.52 19.82
CA TYR A 68 -8.53 4.01 20.01
C TYR A 68 -8.07 3.70 21.44
N GLY A 69 -7.66 2.45 21.66
CA GLY A 69 -6.90 2.09 22.86
C GLY A 69 -5.57 2.82 22.82
N VAL A 70 -5.43 3.90 23.59
CA VAL A 70 -4.12 4.40 23.99
C VAL A 70 -3.56 3.34 24.94
N TYR A 71 -2.50 2.63 24.51
CA TYR A 71 -1.70 1.76 25.37
C TYR A 71 -0.45 2.54 25.81
N PRO A 72 -0.53 3.37 26.86
CA PRO A 72 0.56 4.27 27.29
C PRO A 72 1.85 3.53 27.69
N ASP A 73 1.73 2.23 27.93
CA ASP A 73 2.76 1.28 28.32
C ASP A 73 3.70 0.86 27.16
N LEU A 74 3.37 1.17 25.90
CA LEU A 74 4.27 0.95 24.75
C LEU A 74 5.09 2.20 24.35
N GLU A 75 4.70 3.40 24.78
CA GLU A 75 5.50 4.63 24.54
C GLU A 75 6.60 4.83 25.60
N GLN A 76 6.45 4.28 26.82
CA GLN A 76 7.44 4.42 27.90
C GLN A 76 8.66 3.49 27.76
N ALA A 77 8.64 2.52 26.85
CA ALA A 77 9.77 1.62 26.62
C ALA A 77 10.85 2.20 25.66
N ALA A 78 10.67 3.43 25.19
CA ALA A 78 11.60 4.12 24.28
C ALA A 78 12.25 5.38 24.91
N ALA A 79 12.56 5.34 26.21
CA ALA A 79 13.35 6.34 26.92
C ALA A 79 14.64 5.74 27.49
#